data_AF-A0A934BQI7-F1
#
_entry.id   AF-A0A934BQI7-F1
#
_cell.length_a   1.000
_cell.length_b   1.000
_cell.length_c   1.000
_cell.angle_alpha   90.00
_cell.angle_beta   90.00
_cell.angle_gamma   90.00
#
_symmetry.space_group_name_H-M   'P 1'
#
loop_
_entity.id
_entity.type
_entity.pdbx_description
1 polymer ?
#
loop_
_entity_poly.entity_id
_entity_poly.type
_entity_poly.pdbx_seq_one_letter_code
_entity_poly.pdbx_strand_id
1 'polypeptide(L)'
;MKRRITIFTVVGLSAVFLDWAAANWILWSSYDNVAALLREPERLRGQHACLDVFELPGGLRKLGGAELLSRADSAAFWLLIDYDDHLFTLTSGAGTHIVSVKTKAHFVGGVCDFSESRRALADMADALPRLPLWKRLLSGLWFRPCVTGVRNVDGDRCWDIFFDGGRAAVAWSDGLPREIHYKKWLLSFRREPLADATLASGPKNAPKPATRVEAIEMDKSLAAVLRILSLQLVEVPREADTLRREGNGSLEIKDGRRVLRLRGKPYEIGVQHGRLLAPNIRRLCERVIYGVGFSYSIEKGEWFPDAAAKLVERQRPFIAPEYCEEMRGVADGAGLPLATVQAANIFPEFFHCSGVAVFGKATRGGTLLHARVLDYMTEVGLQDEAVTMAIEREGARRFVNVGYAGFIGSVTGMNEKQVAIGEMGGRGEGKWDGTPMAQLLRGALENCDTLEQALDYMRRRPRTCEYYYVVSDGKSRTARGVAATPEKFEVVAPGEAVPLLPEPVEDAVLLSEGKRYKLLVQRVRELHGRIGPEEMQRIITRNVAMRANLHDVIFEPPSRTLWIANASRHRPACDEPFVKYTWGELFPR
;
A
#
# COMPACT_ATOMS: atom_id res chain seq x y z
N MET A 1 -8.94 -25.81 -61.10
CA MET A 1 -8.78 -24.55 -60.34
C MET A 1 -9.17 -24.67 -58.87
N LYS A 2 -10.39 -25.15 -58.52
CA LYS A 2 -10.85 -25.33 -57.12
C LYS A 2 -9.90 -26.16 -56.23
N ARG A 3 -9.41 -27.33 -56.68
CA ARG A 3 -8.44 -28.16 -55.92
C ARG A 3 -7.10 -27.46 -55.62
N ARG A 4 -6.57 -26.66 -56.55
CA ARG A 4 -5.31 -25.91 -56.35
C ARG A 4 -5.52 -24.77 -55.34
N ILE A 5 -6.64 -24.05 -55.42
CA ILE A 5 -6.98 -23.00 -54.46
C ILE A 5 -7.16 -23.61 -53.06
N THR A 6 -7.87 -24.73 -52.92
CA THR A 6 -8.02 -25.43 -51.63
C THR A 6 -6.67 -25.88 -51.05
N ILE A 7 -5.75 -26.41 -51.87
CA ILE A 7 -4.42 -26.81 -51.40
C ILE A 7 -3.58 -25.60 -50.95
N PHE A 8 -3.57 -24.51 -51.72
CA PHE A 8 -2.85 -23.29 -51.34
C PHE A 8 -3.42 -22.63 -50.08
N THR A 9 -4.75 -22.63 -49.90
CA THR A 9 -5.39 -22.12 -48.69
C THR A 9 -5.12 -23.01 -47.47
N VAL A 10 -5.15 -24.34 -47.62
CA VAL A 10 -4.83 -25.28 -46.54
C VAL A 10 -3.35 -25.17 -46.14
N VAL A 11 -2.42 -25.08 -47.09
CA VAL A 11 -0.98 -24.93 -46.82
C VAL A 11 -0.69 -23.58 -46.15
N GLY A 12 -1.30 -22.48 -46.62
CA GLY A 12 -1.16 -21.16 -45.99
C GLY A 12 -1.70 -21.11 -44.56
N LEU A 13 -2.89 -21.67 -44.32
CA LEU A 13 -3.48 -21.76 -42.98
C LEU A 13 -2.67 -22.69 -42.05
N SER A 14 -2.10 -23.78 -42.58
CA SER A 14 -1.26 -24.70 -41.83
C SER A 14 0.07 -24.06 -41.42
N ALA A 15 0.71 -23.29 -42.31
CA ALA A 15 1.93 -22.55 -42.01
C ALA A 15 1.68 -21.47 -40.95
N VAL A 16 0.60 -20.70 -41.08
CA VAL A 16 0.19 -19.68 -40.08
C VAL A 16 -0.13 -20.33 -38.73
N PHE A 17 -0.76 -21.51 -38.72
CA PHE A 17 -1.05 -22.23 -37.47
C PHE A 17 0.20 -22.80 -36.80
N LEU A 18 1.14 -23.38 -37.57
CA LEU A 18 2.41 -23.89 -37.05
C LEU A 18 3.27 -22.77 -36.48
N ASP A 19 3.32 -21.64 -37.19
CA ASP A 19 4.05 -20.46 -36.76
C ASP A 19 3.48 -19.86 -35.47
N TRP A 20 2.14 -19.76 -35.42
CA TRP A 20 1.40 -19.38 -34.22
C TRP A 20 1.64 -20.35 -33.05
N ALA A 21 1.60 -21.67 -33.30
CA ALA A 21 1.82 -22.68 -32.28
C ALA A 21 3.25 -22.65 -31.73
N ALA A 22 4.25 -22.42 -32.59
CA ALA A 22 5.64 -22.26 -32.20
C ALA A 22 5.82 -21.00 -31.33
N ALA A 23 5.35 -19.84 -31.78
CA ALA A 23 5.45 -18.59 -31.02
C ALA A 23 4.71 -18.66 -29.67
N ASN A 24 3.57 -19.35 -29.62
CA ASN A 24 2.81 -19.61 -28.40
C ASN A 24 3.60 -20.52 -27.44
N TRP A 25 4.17 -21.62 -27.91
CA TRP A 25 5.02 -22.51 -27.11
C TRP A 25 6.25 -21.80 -26.56
N ILE A 26 6.91 -20.98 -27.38
CA ILE A 26 8.06 -20.18 -27.00
C ILE A 26 7.72 -19.26 -25.81
N LEU A 27 6.64 -18.49 -25.90
CA LEU A 27 6.19 -17.58 -24.84
C LEU A 27 5.92 -18.31 -23.50
N TRP A 28 5.20 -19.44 -23.53
CA TRP A 28 4.80 -20.12 -22.30
C TRP A 28 5.90 -20.98 -21.68
N SER A 29 6.78 -21.58 -22.48
CA SER A 29 8.01 -22.19 -21.97
C SER A 29 8.87 -21.15 -21.26
N SER A 30 8.85 -19.91 -21.76
CA SER A 30 9.61 -18.83 -21.17
C SER A 30 9.11 -18.48 -19.77
N TYR A 31 7.80 -18.31 -19.67
CA TYR A 31 7.08 -18.04 -18.44
C TYR A 31 7.33 -19.11 -17.37
N ASP A 32 7.24 -20.40 -17.75
CA ASP A 32 7.42 -21.52 -16.83
C ASP A 32 8.86 -21.59 -16.28
N ASN A 33 9.85 -21.26 -17.11
CA ASN A 33 11.25 -21.21 -16.72
C ASN A 33 11.55 -20.09 -15.71
N VAL A 34 10.98 -18.90 -15.91
CA VAL A 34 11.10 -17.80 -14.93
C VAL A 34 10.44 -18.18 -13.61
N ALA A 35 9.25 -18.78 -13.66
CA ALA A 35 8.54 -19.26 -12.48
C ALA A 35 9.35 -20.35 -11.73
N ALA A 36 10.06 -21.23 -12.44
CA ALA A 36 10.93 -22.22 -11.84
C ALA A 36 12.20 -21.58 -11.22
N LEU A 37 12.79 -20.58 -11.88
CA LEU A 37 13.98 -19.88 -11.40
C LEU A 37 13.71 -19.12 -10.09
N LEU A 38 12.53 -18.48 -9.98
CA LEU A 38 12.11 -17.79 -8.76
C LEU A 38 11.93 -18.74 -7.56
N ARG A 39 11.65 -20.04 -7.80
CA ARG A 39 11.51 -21.06 -6.74
C ARG A 39 12.85 -21.60 -6.24
N GLU A 40 13.81 -21.76 -7.15
CA GLU A 40 15.13 -22.36 -6.88
C GLU A 40 16.26 -21.45 -7.38
N PRO A 41 16.44 -20.23 -6.80
CA PRO A 41 17.46 -19.28 -7.27
C PRO A 41 18.89 -19.83 -7.15
N GLU A 42 19.15 -20.80 -6.27
CA GLU A 42 20.43 -21.55 -6.21
C GLU A 42 20.81 -22.28 -7.51
N ARG A 43 19.88 -22.47 -8.47
CA ARG A 43 20.19 -22.93 -9.83
C ARG A 43 21.11 -21.97 -10.59
N LEU A 44 21.26 -20.73 -10.13
CA LEU A 44 22.11 -19.71 -10.74
C LEU A 44 23.58 -19.77 -10.32
N ARG A 45 24.06 -20.74 -9.52
CA ARG A 45 25.46 -20.79 -9.07
C ARG A 45 26.46 -20.61 -10.23
N GLY A 46 27.29 -19.56 -10.14
CA GLY A 46 28.28 -19.21 -11.16
C GLY A 46 27.70 -18.55 -12.42
N GLN A 47 26.49 -18.01 -12.34
CA GLN A 47 25.75 -17.42 -13.45
C GLN A 47 25.39 -15.96 -13.15
N HIS A 48 25.45 -15.14 -14.18
CA HIS A 48 24.93 -13.77 -14.23
C HIS A 48 23.56 -13.78 -14.92
N ALA A 49 22.57 -13.05 -14.42
CA ALA A 49 21.24 -12.88 -14.99
C ALA A 49 20.83 -11.40 -14.98
N CYS A 50 20.91 -10.70 -16.10
CA CYS A 50 20.46 -9.31 -16.29
C CYS A 50 18.99 -9.27 -16.72
N LEU A 51 18.23 -8.24 -16.36
CA LEU A 51 16.83 -7.97 -16.68
C LEU A 51 16.65 -6.46 -16.95
N ASP A 52 16.92 -5.94 -18.14
CA ASP A 52 16.79 -4.50 -18.41
C ASP A 52 15.37 -4.08 -18.87
N VAL A 53 14.95 -2.84 -18.59
CA VAL A 53 13.69 -2.18 -19.02
C VAL A 53 14.00 -0.87 -19.79
N PHE A 54 13.62 -0.73 -21.06
CA PHE A 54 13.89 0.51 -21.86
C PHE A 54 12.65 1.12 -22.51
N GLU A 55 12.55 2.45 -22.58
CA GLU A 55 11.51 3.21 -23.30
C GLU A 55 11.97 3.51 -24.72
N LEU A 56 11.01 3.49 -25.65
CA LEU A 56 11.29 3.57 -27.09
C LEU A 56 10.66 4.73 -27.90
N PRO A 57 9.82 5.65 -27.40
CA PRO A 57 9.45 6.83 -28.19
C PRO A 57 10.62 7.83 -28.26
N GLY A 58 11.21 8.04 -29.46
CA GLY A 58 12.19 9.10 -29.71
C GLY A 58 13.67 8.74 -29.45
N GLY A 59 13.99 7.49 -29.12
CA GLY A 59 15.34 6.98 -28.85
C GLY A 59 15.32 5.76 -27.93
N LEU A 60 16.47 5.11 -27.72
CA LEU A 60 16.63 4.04 -26.71
C LEU A 60 16.91 4.71 -25.35
N ARG A 61 15.94 4.74 -24.45
CA ARG A 61 16.11 5.27 -23.09
C ARG A 61 15.95 4.15 -22.08
N LYS A 62 17.02 3.72 -21.38
CA LYS A 62 16.87 2.79 -20.24
C LYS A 62 16.03 3.48 -19.16
N LEU A 63 15.00 2.79 -18.70
CA LEU A 63 14.11 3.24 -17.62
C LEU A 63 14.39 2.51 -16.32
N GLY A 64 14.91 1.30 -16.44
CA GLY A 64 15.32 0.46 -15.34
C GLY A 64 15.96 -0.83 -15.81
N GLY A 65 16.29 -1.71 -14.89
CA GLY A 65 16.81 -3.04 -15.13
C GLY A 65 17.15 -3.73 -13.82
N ALA A 66 17.48 -5.01 -13.82
CA ALA A 66 17.98 -5.71 -12.65
C ALA A 66 19.06 -6.72 -13.04
N GLU A 67 20.24 -6.68 -12.45
CA GLU A 67 21.32 -7.66 -12.70
C GLU A 67 21.53 -8.52 -11.47
N LEU A 68 21.30 -9.82 -11.61
CA LEU A 68 21.56 -10.83 -10.58
C LEU A 68 22.84 -11.59 -10.93
N LEU A 69 23.95 -11.30 -10.26
CA LEU A 69 25.20 -12.06 -10.39
C LEU A 69 25.34 -13.03 -9.23
N SER A 70 25.71 -14.29 -9.44
CA SER A 70 26.14 -15.17 -8.35
C SER A 70 27.58 -15.64 -8.56
N ARG A 71 28.37 -15.70 -7.48
CA ARG A 71 29.74 -16.23 -7.55
C ARG A 71 29.72 -17.76 -7.49
N ALA A 72 30.51 -18.40 -8.34
CA ALA A 72 30.58 -19.87 -8.45
C ALA A 72 30.91 -20.56 -7.11
N ASP A 73 31.66 -19.88 -6.23
CA ASP A 73 32.27 -20.47 -5.04
C ASP A 73 31.59 -20.02 -3.74
N SER A 74 30.48 -19.27 -3.80
CA SER A 74 29.84 -18.71 -2.61
C SER A 74 28.33 -18.51 -2.77
N ALA A 75 27.58 -18.49 -1.65
CA ALA A 75 26.17 -18.10 -1.64
C ALA A 75 25.95 -16.59 -1.89
N ALA A 76 27.01 -15.83 -2.16
CA ALA A 76 26.97 -14.41 -2.48
C ALA A 76 26.38 -14.17 -3.88
N PHE A 77 25.24 -13.48 -3.91
CA PHE A 77 24.65 -12.85 -5.07
C PHE A 77 24.77 -11.32 -5.03
N TRP A 78 24.77 -10.72 -6.21
CA TRP A 78 24.72 -9.28 -6.42
C TRP A 78 23.41 -9.00 -7.18
N LEU A 79 22.48 -8.24 -6.62
CA LEU A 79 21.29 -7.77 -7.30
C LEU A 79 21.41 -6.26 -7.52
N LEU A 80 21.83 -5.86 -8.71
CA LEU A 80 21.71 -4.49 -9.18
C LEU A 80 20.25 -4.27 -9.59
N ILE A 81 19.61 -3.16 -9.20
CA ILE A 81 18.29 -2.78 -9.73
C ILE A 81 18.41 -1.33 -10.17
N ASP A 82 18.27 -1.05 -11.44
CA ASP A 82 18.09 0.29 -11.97
C ASP A 82 16.57 0.52 -12.14
N TYR A 83 15.97 1.59 -11.63
CA TYR A 83 14.57 1.91 -11.90
C TYR A 83 14.30 3.39 -11.64
N ASP A 84 13.84 4.12 -12.65
CA ASP A 84 13.43 5.54 -12.55
C ASP A 84 14.53 6.46 -11.96
N ASP A 85 15.76 6.33 -12.49
CA ASP A 85 17.00 6.98 -12.02
C ASP A 85 17.47 6.54 -10.63
N HIS A 86 16.94 5.43 -10.08
CA HIS A 86 17.45 4.80 -8.87
C HIS A 86 18.26 3.56 -9.21
N LEU A 87 19.59 3.65 -9.09
CA LEU A 87 20.47 2.47 -9.12
C LEU A 87 20.66 1.95 -7.70
N PHE A 88 20.19 0.74 -7.47
CA PHE A 88 20.34 -0.08 -6.29
C PHE A 88 21.43 -1.11 -6.55
N THR A 89 22.32 -1.32 -5.61
CA THR A 89 23.24 -2.46 -5.63
C THR A 89 23.10 -3.20 -4.34
N LEU A 90 22.54 -4.41 -4.41
CA LEU A 90 22.46 -5.38 -3.34
C LEU A 90 23.64 -6.32 -3.51
N THR A 91 24.64 -6.25 -2.66
CA THR A 91 25.75 -7.22 -2.69
C THR A 91 25.55 -8.14 -1.51
N SER A 92 25.66 -9.46 -1.65
CA SER A 92 25.75 -10.37 -0.50
C SER A 92 27.15 -11.00 -0.44
N GLY A 93 27.59 -11.42 0.75
CA GLY A 93 28.99 -11.82 1.01
C GLY A 93 29.38 -11.59 2.48
N ALA A 94 30.62 -11.11 2.74
CA ALA A 94 31.13 -10.77 4.09
C ALA A 94 30.27 -9.73 4.86
N GLY A 95 29.28 -9.17 4.18
CA GLY A 95 28.16 -8.37 4.64
C GLY A 95 27.27 -8.11 3.42
N THR A 96 26.05 -7.66 3.63
CA THR A 96 25.18 -7.24 2.53
C THR A 96 25.19 -5.74 2.38
N HIS A 97 25.34 -5.21 1.18
CA HIS A 97 25.33 -3.76 0.97
C HIS A 97 24.08 -3.36 0.22
N ILE A 98 23.40 -2.30 0.65
CA ILE A 98 22.36 -1.61 -0.11
C ILE A 98 22.90 -0.22 -0.42
N VAL A 99 23.10 0.10 -1.69
CA VAL A 99 23.55 1.43 -2.13
C VAL A 99 22.53 2.02 -3.07
N SER A 100 22.03 3.22 -2.75
CA SER A 100 21.23 4.03 -3.68
C SER A 100 22.10 5.13 -4.29
N VAL A 101 22.24 5.14 -5.61
CA VAL A 101 23.07 6.14 -6.31
C VAL A 101 22.45 7.54 -6.26
N LYS A 102 21.11 7.64 -6.34
CA LYS A 102 20.39 8.91 -6.36
C LYS A 102 20.48 9.64 -5.03
N THR A 103 20.26 8.94 -3.92
CA THR A 103 20.26 9.53 -2.57
C THR A 103 21.59 9.39 -1.84
N LYS A 104 22.53 8.63 -2.43
CA LYS A 104 23.80 8.20 -1.83
C LYS A 104 23.61 7.43 -0.53
N ALA A 105 22.41 6.90 -0.26
CA ALA A 105 22.16 6.05 0.89
C ALA A 105 23.02 4.78 0.79
N HIS A 106 23.67 4.41 1.89
CA HIS A 106 24.53 3.23 1.96
C HIS A 106 24.29 2.51 3.27
N PHE A 107 23.69 1.33 3.19
CA PHE A 107 23.46 0.43 4.32
C PHE A 107 24.33 -0.81 4.19
N VAL A 108 24.86 -1.29 5.31
CA VAL A 108 25.67 -2.52 5.36
C VAL A 108 25.13 -3.43 6.46
N GLY A 109 24.54 -4.54 6.06
CA GLY A 109 24.17 -5.64 6.94
C GLY A 109 25.30 -6.64 7.12
N GLY A 110 25.24 -7.42 8.20
CA GLY A 110 26.10 -8.60 8.37
C GLY A 110 25.80 -9.72 7.36
N VAL A 111 26.41 -10.88 7.56
CA VAL A 111 26.11 -12.09 6.77
C VAL A 111 24.71 -12.58 7.12
N CYS A 112 23.86 -12.77 6.12
CA CYS A 112 22.51 -13.34 6.26
C CYS A 112 22.30 -14.42 5.21
N ASP A 113 21.49 -15.41 5.54
CA ASP A 113 21.15 -16.46 4.60
C ASP A 113 20.05 -16.04 3.62
N PHE A 114 19.37 -14.91 3.78
CA PHE A 114 18.23 -14.48 2.94
C PHE A 114 17.04 -15.44 2.90
N SER A 115 16.79 -16.14 4.00
CA SER A 115 15.68 -17.08 4.11
C SER A 115 14.31 -16.44 3.88
N GLU A 116 14.08 -15.21 4.34
CA GLU A 116 12.80 -14.50 4.13
C GLU A 116 12.64 -14.06 2.68
N SER A 117 13.69 -13.49 2.07
CA SER A 117 13.65 -13.08 0.66
C SER A 117 13.46 -14.27 -0.27
N ARG A 118 14.11 -15.41 0.00
CA ARG A 118 13.88 -16.66 -0.76
C ARG A 118 12.43 -17.13 -0.67
N ARG A 119 11.85 -17.11 0.53
CA ARG A 119 10.44 -17.48 0.72
C ARG A 119 9.52 -16.54 -0.05
N ALA A 120 9.78 -15.23 -0.03
CA ALA A 120 9.00 -14.25 -0.78
C ALA A 120 9.09 -14.46 -2.30
N LEU A 121 10.27 -14.82 -2.83
CA LEU A 121 10.44 -15.18 -4.25
C LEU A 121 9.66 -16.44 -4.62
N ALA A 122 9.68 -17.47 -3.76
CA ALA A 122 8.89 -18.68 -3.96
C ALA A 122 7.38 -18.39 -3.93
N ASP A 123 6.91 -17.59 -2.97
CA ASP A 123 5.52 -17.16 -2.85
C ASP A 123 5.08 -16.38 -4.13
N MET A 124 5.94 -15.49 -4.63
CA MET A 124 5.72 -14.77 -5.88
C MET A 124 5.64 -15.73 -7.08
N ALA A 125 6.48 -16.76 -7.12
CA ALA A 125 6.46 -17.79 -8.15
C ALA A 125 5.21 -18.68 -8.09
N ASP A 126 4.63 -18.87 -6.90
CA ASP A 126 3.35 -19.56 -6.71
C ASP A 126 2.15 -18.68 -7.08
N ALA A 127 2.27 -17.37 -6.90
CA ALA A 127 1.28 -16.38 -7.31
C ALA A 127 1.16 -16.20 -8.83
N LEU A 128 2.17 -16.61 -9.60
CA LEU A 128 2.17 -16.52 -11.05
C LEU A 128 1.01 -17.36 -11.67
N PRO A 129 0.13 -16.78 -12.51
CA PRO A 129 -0.97 -17.47 -13.18
C PRO A 129 -0.61 -18.82 -13.83
N ARG A 130 -1.07 -19.93 -13.24
CA ARG A 130 -1.00 -21.27 -13.84
C ARG A 130 -2.11 -21.47 -14.86
N LEU A 131 -1.91 -21.00 -16.08
CA LEU A 131 -2.90 -21.14 -17.14
C LEU A 131 -2.87 -22.56 -17.74
N PRO A 132 -3.99 -23.30 -17.79
CA PRO A 132 -4.07 -24.58 -18.49
C PRO A 132 -3.80 -24.39 -19.99
N LEU A 133 -3.34 -25.44 -20.66
CA LEU A 133 -2.91 -25.39 -22.07
C LEU A 133 -3.94 -24.71 -22.99
N TRP A 134 -5.23 -24.98 -22.80
CA TRP A 134 -6.28 -24.35 -23.61
C TRP A 134 -6.42 -22.84 -23.37
N LYS A 135 -6.20 -22.33 -22.15
CA LYS A 135 -6.18 -20.87 -21.89
C LYS A 135 -4.92 -20.23 -22.47
N ARG A 136 -3.78 -20.92 -22.44
CA ARG A 136 -2.53 -20.50 -23.09
C ARG A 136 -2.68 -20.41 -24.62
N LEU A 137 -3.40 -21.38 -25.19
CA LEU A 137 -3.79 -21.38 -26.59
C LEU A 137 -4.78 -20.24 -26.89
N LEU A 138 -5.85 -20.07 -26.12
CA LEU A 138 -6.80 -18.96 -26.33
C LEU A 138 -6.16 -17.57 -26.16
N SER A 139 -5.29 -17.38 -25.18
CA SER A 139 -4.55 -16.12 -25.03
C SER A 139 -3.66 -15.87 -26.22
N GLY A 140 -3.00 -16.90 -26.76
CA GLY A 140 -2.28 -16.76 -28.02
C GLY A 140 -3.21 -16.44 -29.20
N LEU A 141 -4.45 -16.92 -29.25
CA LEU A 141 -5.39 -16.49 -30.31
C LEU A 141 -5.75 -15.02 -30.18
N TRP A 142 -5.78 -14.48 -28.96
CA TRP A 142 -6.06 -13.07 -28.70
C TRP A 142 -4.85 -12.17 -29.02
N PHE A 143 -3.65 -12.59 -28.62
CA PHE A 143 -2.42 -11.84 -28.89
C PHE A 143 -1.89 -12.01 -30.31
N ARG A 144 -2.35 -13.04 -31.03
CA ARG A 144 -1.92 -13.43 -32.39
C ARG A 144 -0.39 -13.41 -32.57
N PRO A 145 0.36 -14.19 -31.76
CA PRO A 145 1.79 -14.32 -31.89
C PRO A 145 2.14 -14.99 -33.22
N CYS A 146 3.00 -14.39 -34.02
CA CYS A 146 3.55 -14.98 -35.26
C CYS A 146 5.07 -14.82 -35.28
N VAL A 147 5.84 -15.85 -35.65
CA VAL A 147 7.29 -15.67 -35.82
C VAL A 147 7.53 -14.91 -37.12
N THR A 148 8.13 -13.73 -36.99
CA THR A 148 8.40 -12.82 -38.10
C THR A 148 9.85 -12.84 -38.58
N GLY A 149 10.74 -13.51 -37.85
CA GLY A 149 12.14 -13.63 -38.22
C GLY A 149 12.97 -14.45 -37.23
N VAL A 150 14.17 -14.84 -37.66
CA VAL A 150 15.19 -15.41 -36.78
C VAL A 150 16.48 -14.64 -37.02
N ARG A 151 17.12 -14.13 -35.96
CA ARG A 151 18.35 -13.33 -36.04
C ARG A 151 19.37 -13.82 -35.02
N ASN A 152 20.64 -13.47 -35.21
CA ASN A 152 21.68 -13.74 -34.24
C ASN A 152 22.04 -12.41 -33.54
N VAL A 153 21.97 -12.36 -32.21
CA VAL A 153 22.29 -11.19 -31.39
C VAL A 153 23.31 -11.62 -30.34
N ASP A 154 24.52 -11.06 -30.41
CA ASP A 154 25.63 -11.35 -29.47
C ASP A 154 25.96 -12.86 -29.33
N GLY A 155 25.78 -13.63 -30.40
CA GLY A 155 26.05 -15.08 -30.44
C GLY A 155 24.81 -15.95 -30.19
N ASP A 156 23.72 -15.38 -29.69
CA ASP A 156 22.49 -16.08 -29.37
C ASP A 156 21.50 -16.06 -30.55
N ARG A 157 20.82 -17.20 -30.77
CA ARG A 157 19.79 -17.33 -31.81
C ARG A 157 18.45 -16.83 -31.26
N CYS A 158 17.95 -15.74 -31.84
CA CYS A 158 16.74 -15.03 -31.43
C CYS A 158 15.60 -15.27 -32.42
N TRP A 159 14.40 -15.55 -31.89
CA TRP A 159 13.16 -15.70 -32.67
C TRP A 159 12.31 -14.45 -32.52
N ASP A 160 12.18 -13.64 -33.57
CA ASP A 160 11.27 -12.50 -33.59
C ASP A 160 9.83 -12.99 -33.76
N ILE A 161 8.94 -12.50 -32.92
CA ILE A 161 7.52 -12.79 -32.74
C ILE A 161 6.78 -11.44 -32.91
N PHE A 162 5.60 -11.43 -33.50
CA PHE A 162 4.73 -10.26 -33.62
C PHE A 162 3.43 -10.51 -32.86
N PHE A 163 2.88 -9.50 -32.18
CA PHE A 163 1.56 -9.57 -31.52
C PHE A 163 0.69 -8.37 -31.93
N ASP A 164 -0.63 -8.46 -31.76
CA ASP A 164 -1.54 -7.32 -32.02
C ASP A 164 -1.25 -6.07 -31.14
N GLY A 165 -0.45 -6.21 -30.06
CA GLY A 165 -0.04 -5.11 -29.16
C GLY A 165 1.44 -4.68 -29.25
N GLY A 166 2.25 -5.29 -30.10
CA GLY A 166 3.71 -5.07 -30.15
C GLY A 166 4.43 -6.16 -30.94
N ARG A 167 5.71 -6.39 -30.69
CA ARG A 167 6.40 -7.61 -31.17
C ARG A 167 6.81 -8.47 -29.90
N ALA A 168 7.39 -9.69 -29.93
CA ALA A 168 8.23 -10.43 -28.91
C ALA A 168 9.50 -11.05 -29.58
N ALA A 169 10.63 -11.28 -28.91
CA ALA A 169 11.88 -11.71 -29.55
C ALA A 169 12.57 -12.50 -28.49
N VAL A 170 12.65 -13.81 -28.71
CA VAL A 170 13.04 -14.76 -27.69
C VAL A 170 14.38 -15.36 -28.07
N ALA A 171 15.41 -15.02 -27.30
CA ALA A 171 16.73 -15.61 -27.46
C ALA A 171 16.88 -16.82 -26.53
N TRP A 172 17.61 -17.84 -27.00
CA TRP A 172 17.94 -19.03 -26.22
C TRP A 172 19.45 -19.16 -26.05
N SER A 173 19.89 -18.98 -24.81
CA SER A 173 21.18 -19.49 -24.31
C SER A 173 20.92 -20.31 -23.04
N ASP A 174 21.54 -21.48 -22.95
CA ASP A 174 21.54 -22.35 -21.77
C ASP A 174 20.16 -22.79 -21.23
N GLY A 175 19.14 -22.86 -22.10
CA GLY A 175 17.81 -23.40 -21.77
C GLY A 175 16.83 -22.41 -21.13
N LEU A 176 17.21 -21.14 -20.97
CA LEU A 176 16.32 -20.07 -20.49
C LEU A 176 15.97 -19.07 -21.61
N PRO A 177 14.73 -18.57 -21.65
CA PRO A 177 14.28 -17.58 -22.62
C PRO A 177 14.81 -16.17 -22.33
N ARG A 178 14.85 -15.31 -23.34
CA ARG A 178 15.04 -13.85 -23.18
C ARG A 178 14.02 -13.11 -24.02
N GLU A 179 12.98 -12.50 -23.48
CA GLU A 179 12.04 -11.65 -24.25
C GLU A 179 12.71 -10.30 -24.62
N ILE A 180 12.43 -9.67 -25.78
CA ILE A 180 13.07 -8.40 -26.25
C ILE A 180 12.08 -7.42 -26.94
N HIS A 181 11.00 -6.98 -26.28
CA HIS A 181 9.83 -6.16 -26.76
C HIS A 181 9.98 -4.78 -27.49
N TYR A 182 9.41 -4.60 -28.70
CA TYR A 182 9.08 -3.32 -29.39
C TYR A 182 7.56 -3.00 -29.40
N LYS A 183 7.07 -2.29 -28.37
CA LYS A 183 6.59 -0.89 -28.43
C LYS A 183 6.26 -0.39 -27.00
N LYS A 184 6.72 0.83 -26.73
CA LYS A 184 6.87 1.55 -25.46
C LYS A 184 7.87 1.00 -24.44
N TRP A 185 8.00 -0.30 -24.22
CA TRP A 185 8.94 -0.83 -23.20
C TRP A 185 9.67 -2.10 -23.71
N LEU A 186 10.97 -2.25 -23.44
CA LEU A 186 11.81 -3.41 -23.77
C LEU A 186 12.27 -4.07 -22.47
N LEU A 187 11.79 -5.28 -22.16
CA LEU A 187 12.36 -6.14 -21.10
C LEU A 187 13.47 -7.00 -21.73
N SER A 188 14.64 -7.20 -21.10
CA SER A 188 15.74 -8.04 -21.65
C SER A 188 16.35 -8.91 -20.56
N PHE A 189 16.13 -10.22 -20.61
CA PHE A 189 16.84 -11.17 -19.72
C PHE A 189 18.18 -11.55 -20.35
N ARG A 190 19.32 -11.59 -19.66
CA ARG A 190 20.60 -12.08 -20.24
C ARG A 190 21.40 -12.93 -19.26
N ARG A 191 21.87 -14.10 -19.69
CA ARG A 191 22.84 -14.95 -18.99
C ARG A 191 24.25 -14.80 -19.58
N GLU A 192 25.22 -14.44 -18.77
CA GLU A 192 26.61 -14.28 -19.21
C GLU A 192 27.55 -15.17 -18.37
N PRO A 193 28.61 -15.75 -18.96
CA PRO A 193 29.68 -16.36 -18.20
C PRO A 193 30.27 -15.33 -17.23
N LEU A 194 30.64 -15.76 -16.02
CA LEU A 194 31.29 -14.91 -15.02
C LEU A 194 32.75 -14.59 -15.44
N ALA A 195 32.95 -13.93 -16.57
CA ALA A 195 34.25 -13.43 -16.98
C ALA A 195 34.51 -12.15 -16.20
N ASP A 196 35.54 -12.13 -15.33
CA ASP A 196 36.06 -10.99 -14.55
C ASP A 196 35.23 -9.71 -14.72
N ALA A 197 33.98 -9.76 -14.23
CA ALA A 197 33.08 -8.64 -14.27
C ALA A 197 33.67 -7.71 -13.23
N THR A 198 34.61 -6.91 -13.71
CA THR A 198 35.33 -5.94 -12.94
C THR A 198 34.24 -5.12 -12.30
N LEU A 199 34.24 -5.15 -10.97
CA LEU A 199 33.54 -4.23 -10.08
C LEU A 199 34.04 -2.78 -10.26
N ALA A 200 34.28 -2.37 -11.51
CA ALA A 200 34.77 -1.10 -11.97
C ALA A 200 33.58 -0.38 -12.61
N SER A 201 32.66 0.16 -11.85
CA SER A 201 32.94 1.16 -10.84
C SER A 201 31.72 1.23 -9.94
N GLY A 202 31.94 1.20 -8.62
CA GLY A 202 30.97 1.78 -7.70
C GLY A 202 30.58 3.20 -8.19
N PRO A 203 29.45 3.76 -7.72
CA PRO A 203 28.98 5.06 -8.20
C PRO A 203 30.14 6.05 -8.26
N LYS A 204 30.29 6.75 -9.40
CA LYS A 204 31.38 7.71 -9.68
C LYS A 204 31.52 8.81 -8.61
N ASN A 205 30.56 8.91 -7.69
CA ASN A 205 30.59 9.72 -6.49
C ASN A 205 30.55 8.82 -5.25
N ALA A 206 31.46 9.06 -4.29
CA ALA A 206 31.52 8.28 -3.05
C ALA A 206 30.15 8.26 -2.34
N PRO A 207 29.63 7.07 -1.94
CA PRO A 207 28.42 6.97 -1.13
C PRO A 207 28.59 7.71 0.20
N LYS A 208 27.48 8.03 0.88
CA LYS A 208 27.54 8.43 2.29
C LYS A 208 28.25 7.32 3.10
N PRO A 209 28.85 7.64 4.26
CA PRO A 209 29.37 6.61 5.15
C PRO A 209 28.34 5.50 5.38
N ALA A 210 28.78 4.25 5.31
CA ALA A 210 27.92 3.09 5.50
C ALA A 210 27.24 3.13 6.88
N THR A 211 25.91 3.12 6.88
CA THR A 211 25.12 2.86 8.08
C THR A 211 25.04 1.35 8.28
N ARG A 212 25.55 0.85 9.41
CA ARG A 212 25.41 -0.58 9.73
C ARG A 212 23.98 -0.87 10.15
N VAL A 213 23.41 -1.96 9.63
CA VAL A 213 22.05 -2.40 9.93
C VAL A 213 22.04 -3.89 10.27
N GLU A 214 21.02 -4.34 10.98
CA GLU A 214 20.88 -5.76 11.30
C GLU A 214 20.58 -6.57 10.03
N ALA A 215 21.34 -7.65 9.82
CA ALA A 215 21.27 -8.43 8.59
C ALA A 215 19.88 -9.05 8.37
N ILE A 216 19.21 -9.45 9.46
CA ILE A 216 17.86 -10.01 9.44
C ILE A 216 16.79 -8.95 9.10
N GLU A 217 16.95 -7.70 9.53
CA GLU A 217 16.00 -6.63 9.20
C GLU A 217 16.07 -6.28 7.72
N MET A 218 17.29 -6.28 7.18
CA MET A 218 17.51 -6.04 5.78
C MET A 218 16.97 -7.18 4.90
N ASP A 219 17.09 -8.45 5.31
CA ASP A 219 16.41 -9.56 4.63
C ASP A 219 14.88 -9.40 4.68
N LYS A 220 14.32 -9.03 5.83
CA LYS A 220 12.88 -8.74 5.96
C LYS A 220 12.44 -7.59 5.06
N SER A 221 13.23 -6.53 4.94
CA SER A 221 12.96 -5.40 4.04
C SER A 221 12.91 -5.82 2.58
N LEU A 222 13.87 -6.62 2.13
CA LEU A 222 13.87 -7.15 0.77
C LEU A 222 12.68 -8.09 0.53
N ALA A 223 12.41 -9.00 1.46
CA ALA A 223 11.25 -9.90 1.41
C ALA A 223 9.93 -9.11 1.33
N ALA A 224 9.76 -8.08 2.15
CA ALA A 224 8.56 -7.26 2.18
C ALA A 224 8.34 -6.51 0.85
N VAL A 225 9.40 -5.96 0.24
CA VAL A 225 9.32 -5.35 -1.10
C VAL A 225 8.88 -6.38 -2.14
N LEU A 226 9.46 -7.57 -2.15
CA LEU A 226 9.08 -8.65 -3.07
C LEU A 226 7.61 -9.06 -2.89
N ARG A 227 7.14 -9.19 -1.65
CA ARG A 227 5.73 -9.48 -1.35
C ARG A 227 4.81 -8.34 -1.81
N ILE A 228 5.20 -7.07 -1.63
CA ILE A 228 4.43 -5.91 -2.12
C ILE A 228 4.35 -5.94 -3.64
N LEU A 229 5.42 -6.28 -4.35
CA LEU A 229 5.39 -6.40 -5.81
C LEU A 229 4.48 -7.56 -6.25
N SER A 230 4.52 -8.69 -5.54
CA SER A 230 3.67 -9.84 -5.85
C SER A 230 2.19 -9.59 -5.59
N LEU A 231 1.82 -8.58 -4.80
CA LEU A 231 0.44 -8.16 -4.59
C LEU A 231 -0.29 -7.82 -5.90
N GLN A 232 0.44 -7.35 -6.91
CA GLN A 232 -0.13 -7.02 -8.22
C GLN A 232 -0.48 -8.27 -9.05
N LEU A 233 0.00 -9.44 -8.62
CA LEU A 233 -0.18 -10.73 -9.31
C LEU A 233 -1.29 -11.59 -8.68
N VAL A 234 -1.74 -11.25 -7.47
CA VAL A 234 -2.71 -12.03 -6.70
C VAL A 234 -3.98 -11.25 -6.43
N GLU A 235 -5.13 -11.92 -6.53
CA GLU A 235 -6.39 -11.38 -6.03
C GLU A 235 -6.32 -11.19 -4.51
N VAL A 236 -7.07 -10.21 -3.99
CA VAL A 236 -7.18 -10.00 -2.54
C VAL A 236 -7.84 -11.23 -1.92
N PRO A 237 -7.19 -11.91 -0.96
CA PRO A 237 -7.78 -13.08 -0.32
C PRO A 237 -9.06 -12.69 0.39
N ARG A 238 -10.20 -13.21 -0.07
CA ARG A 238 -11.47 -13.08 0.66
C ARG A 238 -11.45 -14.10 1.79
N GLU A 239 -11.21 -13.63 3.01
CA GLU A 239 -11.29 -14.49 4.20
C GLU A 239 -12.70 -15.09 4.31
N ALA A 240 -12.74 -16.38 4.65
CA ALA A 240 -13.99 -17.10 4.81
C ALA A 240 -14.83 -16.50 5.94
N ASP A 241 -16.14 -16.55 5.77
CA ASP A 241 -17.07 -16.11 6.80
C ASP A 241 -16.82 -16.89 8.09
N THR A 242 -16.59 -16.17 9.19
CA THR A 242 -16.24 -16.76 10.47
C THR A 242 -16.62 -15.86 11.63
N LEU A 243 -16.85 -16.45 12.80
CA LEU A 243 -16.98 -15.74 14.06
C LEU A 243 -15.99 -16.35 15.05
N ARG A 244 -14.99 -15.56 15.43
CA ARG A 244 -13.96 -15.94 16.40
C ARG A 244 -14.13 -15.12 17.68
N ARG A 245 -13.79 -15.69 18.83
CA ARG A 245 -13.87 -15.04 20.14
C ARG A 245 -12.56 -15.22 20.89
N GLU A 246 -12.19 -14.21 21.66
CA GLU A 246 -11.03 -14.21 22.54
C GLU A 246 -11.38 -13.35 23.75
N GLY A 247 -11.43 -13.94 24.96
CA GLY A 247 -11.90 -13.23 26.15
C GLY A 247 -13.25 -12.53 25.93
N ASN A 248 -13.30 -11.21 26.17
CA ASN A 248 -14.48 -10.38 25.93
C ASN A 248 -14.58 -9.83 24.49
N GLY A 249 -13.61 -10.17 23.63
CA GLY A 249 -13.52 -9.71 22.25
C GLY A 249 -14.08 -10.72 21.26
N SER A 250 -14.44 -10.24 20.07
CA SER A 250 -14.86 -11.08 18.96
C SER A 250 -14.46 -10.49 17.61
N LEU A 251 -14.20 -11.36 16.64
CA LEU A 251 -13.97 -10.99 15.25
C LEU A 251 -14.99 -11.72 14.38
N GLU A 252 -15.83 -10.94 13.73
CA GLU A 252 -16.77 -11.40 12.73
C GLU A 252 -16.20 -11.08 11.35
N ILE A 253 -16.06 -12.10 10.52
CA ILE A 253 -15.77 -11.97 9.10
C ILE A 253 -17.02 -12.33 8.35
N LYS A 254 -17.52 -11.42 7.54
CA LYS A 254 -18.69 -11.64 6.69
C LYS A 254 -18.47 -10.98 5.34
N ASP A 255 -18.59 -11.76 4.28
CA ASP A 255 -18.34 -11.32 2.92
C ASP A 255 -16.97 -10.64 2.75
N GLY A 256 -15.94 -11.20 3.38
CA GLY A 256 -14.57 -10.67 3.38
C GLY A 256 -14.33 -9.43 4.25
N ARG A 257 -15.34 -8.97 4.99
CA ARG A 257 -15.26 -7.75 5.82
C ARG A 257 -15.06 -8.12 7.28
N ARG A 258 -14.14 -7.44 7.96
CA ARG A 258 -13.78 -7.69 9.35
C ARG A 258 -14.43 -6.68 10.27
N VAL A 259 -15.27 -7.17 11.18
CA VAL A 259 -15.81 -6.41 12.31
C VAL A 259 -15.22 -6.97 13.60
N LEU A 260 -14.32 -6.19 14.21
CA LEU A 260 -13.65 -6.53 15.46
C LEU A 260 -14.33 -5.81 16.62
N ARG A 261 -14.77 -6.54 17.64
CA ARG A 261 -15.36 -5.98 18.86
C ARG A 261 -14.40 -6.25 20.01
N LEU A 262 -13.99 -5.22 20.73
CA LEU A 262 -12.99 -5.30 21.78
C LEU A 262 -13.53 -4.68 23.07
N ARG A 263 -13.30 -5.32 24.21
CA ARG A 263 -13.78 -4.82 25.50
C ARG A 263 -12.85 -5.18 26.66
N GLY A 264 -12.61 -4.23 27.55
CA GLY A 264 -11.88 -4.47 28.81
C GLY A 264 -10.84 -3.41 29.13
N LYS A 265 -9.84 -3.82 29.90
CA LYS A 265 -8.66 -2.98 30.21
C LYS A 265 -7.75 -2.85 28.98
N PRO A 266 -6.88 -1.83 28.92
CA PRO A 266 -6.07 -1.57 27.72
C PRO A 266 -5.25 -2.80 27.27
N TYR A 267 -4.55 -3.46 28.18
CA TYR A 267 -3.80 -4.68 27.88
C TYR A 267 -4.71 -5.82 27.38
N GLU A 268 -5.88 -6.02 27.98
CA GLU A 268 -6.83 -7.06 27.58
C GLU A 268 -7.38 -6.80 26.16
N ILE A 269 -7.73 -5.55 25.86
CA ILE A 269 -8.12 -5.09 24.52
C ILE A 269 -6.99 -5.40 23.52
N GLY A 270 -5.75 -5.09 23.90
CA GLY A 270 -4.57 -5.40 23.09
C GLY A 270 -4.44 -6.89 22.79
N VAL A 271 -4.55 -7.75 23.81
CA VAL A 271 -4.45 -9.22 23.65
C VAL A 271 -5.56 -9.75 22.73
N GLN A 272 -6.80 -9.27 22.91
CA GLN A 272 -7.94 -9.63 22.05
C GLN A 272 -7.66 -9.26 20.59
N HIS A 273 -7.23 -8.02 20.34
CA HIS A 273 -6.88 -7.52 19.02
C HIS A 273 -5.75 -8.36 18.40
N GLY A 274 -4.66 -8.56 19.15
CA GLY A 274 -3.49 -9.32 18.75
C GLY A 274 -3.81 -10.76 18.35
N ARG A 275 -4.56 -11.48 19.17
CA ARG A 275 -4.88 -12.90 18.92
C ARG A 275 -5.89 -13.09 17.78
N LEU A 276 -6.94 -12.27 17.72
CA LEU A 276 -7.99 -12.40 16.71
C LEU A 276 -7.48 -12.05 15.31
N LEU A 277 -6.52 -11.12 15.20
CA LEU A 277 -5.99 -10.62 13.93
C LEU A 277 -4.49 -10.92 13.72
N ALA A 278 -3.90 -11.84 14.47
CA ALA A 278 -2.46 -12.15 14.41
C ALA A 278 -1.87 -12.24 12.98
N PRO A 279 -2.45 -12.99 12.02
CA PRO A 279 -1.90 -13.05 10.67
C PRO A 279 -2.02 -11.72 9.91
N ASN A 280 -3.11 -10.99 10.09
CA ASN A 280 -3.36 -9.67 9.49
C ASN A 280 -2.35 -8.63 10.01
N ILE A 281 -2.14 -8.61 11.33
CA ILE A 281 -1.20 -7.70 12.00
C ILE A 281 0.24 -7.95 11.51
N ARG A 282 0.65 -9.22 11.40
CA ARG A 282 1.99 -9.57 10.90
C ARG A 282 2.21 -9.06 9.48
N ARG A 283 1.25 -9.30 8.57
CA ARG A 283 1.33 -8.82 7.19
C ARG A 283 1.34 -7.30 7.10
N LEU A 284 0.49 -6.62 7.89
CA LEU A 284 0.48 -5.15 7.92
C LEU A 284 1.82 -4.61 8.41
N CYS A 285 2.32 -5.11 9.55
CA CYS A 285 3.61 -4.69 10.11
C CYS A 285 4.76 -4.93 9.13
N GLU A 286 4.79 -6.09 8.48
CA GLU A 286 5.79 -6.39 7.46
C GLU A 286 5.76 -5.39 6.30
N ARG A 287 4.57 -5.10 5.76
CA ARG A 287 4.39 -4.15 4.65
C ARG A 287 4.79 -2.73 5.04
N VAL A 288 4.38 -2.23 6.20
CA VAL A 288 4.65 -0.83 6.58
C VAL A 288 6.07 -0.62 7.08
N ILE A 289 6.59 -1.51 7.95
CA ILE A 289 7.91 -1.34 8.56
C ILE A 289 9.03 -1.71 7.61
N TYR A 290 8.90 -2.85 6.95
CA TYR A 290 9.98 -3.40 6.13
C TYR A 290 9.77 -3.10 4.64
N GLY A 291 8.52 -3.03 4.16
CA GLY A 291 8.23 -2.65 2.78
C GLY A 291 8.33 -1.14 2.54
N VAL A 292 7.38 -0.37 3.08
CA VAL A 292 7.36 1.10 2.92
C VAL A 292 8.54 1.75 3.63
N GLY A 293 8.89 1.25 4.82
CA GLY A 293 10.08 1.70 5.53
C GLY A 293 11.38 1.48 4.74
N PHE A 294 11.47 0.47 3.88
CA PHE A 294 12.62 0.34 2.98
C PHE A 294 12.68 1.49 1.97
N SER A 295 11.55 1.84 1.33
CA SER A 295 11.48 3.00 0.44
C SER A 295 11.88 4.30 1.15
N TYR A 296 11.37 4.52 2.38
CA TYR A 296 11.81 5.63 3.22
C TYR A 296 13.32 5.61 3.47
N SER A 297 13.87 4.43 3.78
CA SER A 297 15.29 4.27 4.09
C SER A 297 16.18 4.68 2.92
N ILE A 298 15.76 4.31 1.72
CA ILE A 298 16.42 4.72 0.48
C ILE A 298 16.27 6.22 0.26
N GLU A 299 15.07 6.77 0.36
CA GLU A 299 14.76 8.16 0.02
C GLU A 299 15.44 9.16 0.97
N LYS A 300 15.37 8.90 2.28
CA LYS A 300 15.92 9.79 3.31
C LYS A 300 17.38 9.44 3.66
N GLY A 301 17.82 8.23 3.34
CA GLY A 301 19.15 7.73 3.71
C GLY A 301 19.30 7.43 5.21
N GLU A 302 18.20 7.18 5.91
CA GLU A 302 18.15 6.77 7.31
C GLU A 302 17.41 5.43 7.42
N TRP A 303 17.96 4.44 8.12
CA TRP A 303 17.32 3.13 8.26
C TRP A 303 16.00 3.26 9.02
N PHE A 304 14.89 2.89 8.39
CA PHE A 304 13.55 3.17 8.92
C PHE A 304 13.25 2.47 10.25
N PRO A 305 13.59 1.18 10.48
CA PRO A 305 13.44 0.57 11.80
C PRO A 305 14.09 1.39 12.92
N ASP A 306 15.30 1.91 12.69
CA ASP A 306 15.99 2.77 13.66
C ASP A 306 15.30 4.14 13.81
N ALA A 307 14.89 4.75 12.70
CA ALA A 307 14.18 6.02 12.69
C ALA A 307 12.86 5.92 13.47
N ALA A 308 12.10 4.85 13.24
CA ALA A 308 10.86 4.56 13.93
C ALA A 308 11.09 4.29 15.42
N ALA A 309 12.12 3.52 15.78
CA ALA A 309 12.46 3.27 17.18
C ALA A 309 12.85 4.57 17.93
N LYS A 310 13.68 5.42 17.31
CA LYS A 310 14.02 6.75 17.86
C LYS A 310 12.77 7.62 18.02
N LEU A 311 11.86 7.58 17.05
CA LEU A 311 10.63 8.35 17.10
C LEU A 311 9.67 7.87 18.20
N VAL A 312 9.52 6.55 18.35
CA VAL A 312 8.77 5.93 19.46
C VAL A 312 9.30 6.42 20.79
N GLU A 313 10.62 6.36 21.01
CA GLU A 313 11.22 6.83 22.27
C GLU A 313 11.05 8.34 22.47
N ARG A 314 11.21 9.13 21.41
CA ARG A 314 11.01 10.58 21.45
C ARG A 314 9.57 10.96 21.79
N GLN A 315 8.59 10.21 21.27
CA GLN A 315 7.17 10.45 21.50
C GLN A 315 6.63 9.80 22.78
N ARG A 316 7.36 8.85 23.37
CA ARG A 316 6.96 8.14 24.59
C ARG A 316 6.43 9.03 25.73
N PRO A 317 7.01 10.22 26.03
CA PRO A 317 6.47 11.11 27.05
C PRO A 317 5.08 11.69 26.76
N PHE A 318 4.66 11.67 25.48
CA PHE A 318 3.38 12.20 25.00
C PHE A 318 2.35 11.10 24.71
N ILE A 319 2.73 9.83 24.82
CA ILE A 319 1.86 8.68 24.64
C ILE A 319 1.26 8.31 26.00
N ALA A 320 -0.07 8.20 26.04
CA ALA A 320 -0.78 7.86 27.28
C ALA A 320 -0.43 6.41 27.71
N PRO A 321 -0.23 6.14 29.02
CA PRO A 321 0.18 4.81 29.51
C PRO A 321 -0.75 3.68 29.07
N GLU A 322 -2.05 3.96 28.92
CA GLU A 322 -3.06 3.00 28.48
C GLU A 322 -2.76 2.51 27.05
N TYR A 323 -2.29 3.40 26.17
CA TYR A 323 -1.94 3.04 24.80
C TYR A 323 -0.64 2.22 24.73
N CYS A 324 0.32 2.48 25.62
CA CYS A 324 1.50 1.63 25.78
C CYS A 324 1.10 0.20 26.20
N GLU A 325 0.20 0.08 27.17
CA GLU A 325 -0.32 -1.21 27.65
C GLU A 325 -1.13 -1.95 26.59
N GLU A 326 -1.92 -1.23 25.79
CA GLU A 326 -2.64 -1.84 24.67
C GLU A 326 -1.70 -2.32 23.57
N MET A 327 -0.68 -1.53 23.18
CA MET A 327 0.35 -1.99 22.23
C MET A 327 1.11 -3.22 22.75
N ARG A 328 1.38 -3.28 24.07
CA ARG A 328 1.94 -4.47 24.72
C ARG A 328 1.03 -5.68 24.56
N GLY A 329 -0.27 -5.52 24.81
CA GLY A 329 -1.26 -6.58 24.58
C GLY A 329 -1.33 -7.03 23.11
N VAL A 330 -1.29 -6.09 22.16
CA VAL A 330 -1.26 -6.40 20.71
C VAL A 330 -0.03 -7.23 20.36
N ALA A 331 1.14 -6.84 20.86
CA ALA A 331 2.40 -7.55 20.64
C ALA A 331 2.33 -8.98 21.20
N ASP A 332 1.91 -9.14 22.45
CA ASP A 332 1.78 -10.43 23.12
C ASP A 332 0.73 -11.32 22.44
N GLY A 333 -0.39 -10.74 22.01
CA GLY A 333 -1.46 -11.46 21.31
C GLY A 333 -1.10 -11.88 19.89
N ALA A 334 -0.38 -11.05 19.15
CA ALA A 334 0.05 -11.32 17.78
C ALA A 334 1.35 -12.15 17.71
N GLY A 335 2.06 -12.32 18.83
CA GLY A 335 3.38 -12.95 18.87
C GLY A 335 4.41 -12.14 18.10
N LEU A 336 4.40 -10.81 18.26
CA LEU A 336 5.30 -9.88 17.60
C LEU A 336 6.16 -9.15 18.64
N PRO A 337 7.38 -8.71 18.30
CA PRO A 337 8.14 -7.82 19.17
C PRO A 337 7.37 -6.53 19.44
N LEU A 338 7.36 -6.06 20.69
CA LEU A 338 6.70 -4.81 21.07
C LEU A 338 7.17 -3.62 20.23
N ALA A 339 8.48 -3.53 19.98
CA ALA A 339 9.07 -2.50 19.14
C ALA A 339 8.47 -2.46 17.73
N THR A 340 8.15 -3.61 17.14
CA THR A 340 7.49 -3.69 15.83
C THR A 340 6.09 -3.10 15.87
N VAL A 341 5.30 -3.43 16.90
CA VAL A 341 3.93 -2.89 17.07
C VAL A 341 3.96 -1.39 17.34
N GLN A 342 4.89 -0.92 18.16
CA GLN A 342 5.07 0.52 18.44
C GLN A 342 5.47 1.28 17.18
N ALA A 343 6.45 0.79 16.44
CA ALA A 343 6.88 1.38 15.17
C ALA A 343 5.71 1.45 14.16
N ALA A 344 4.89 0.40 14.08
CA ALA A 344 3.74 0.36 13.17
C ALA A 344 2.64 1.36 13.56
N ASN A 345 2.47 1.63 14.86
CA ASN A 345 1.50 2.60 15.37
C ASN A 345 1.99 4.06 15.31
N ILE A 346 3.30 4.27 15.18
CA ILE A 346 3.92 5.58 14.94
C ILE A 346 4.09 5.88 13.44
N PHE A 347 4.08 4.85 12.59
CA PHE A 347 4.22 4.97 11.13
C PHE A 347 3.38 6.09 10.46
N PRO A 348 2.11 6.35 10.84
CA PRO A 348 1.33 7.44 10.25
C PRO A 348 1.90 8.85 10.44
N GLU A 349 2.81 9.05 11.40
CA GLU A 349 3.49 10.34 11.61
C GLU A 349 4.38 10.71 10.41
N PHE A 350 4.84 9.72 9.63
CA PHE A 350 5.69 9.93 8.47
C PHE A 350 4.93 10.26 7.16
N PHE A 351 3.58 10.25 7.15
CA PHE A 351 2.78 10.35 5.91
C PHE A 351 1.42 11.07 6.09
N HIS A 352 0.84 11.64 5.01
CA HIS A 352 -0.25 12.63 5.08
C HIS A 352 -1.45 12.37 4.10
N CYS A 353 -2.70 12.77 4.46
CA CYS A 353 -3.99 12.30 3.87
C CYS A 353 -5.05 13.43 3.55
N SER A 354 -6.38 13.20 3.35
CA SER A 354 -7.46 14.21 3.04
C SER A 354 -8.86 13.97 3.73
N GLY A 355 -9.83 14.93 3.81
CA GLY A 355 -11.15 14.75 4.51
C GLY A 355 -12.20 15.92 4.47
N VAL A 356 -13.53 15.68 4.66
CA VAL A 356 -14.69 16.61 4.40
C VAL A 356 -15.91 16.47 5.38
N ALA A 357 -16.70 17.52 5.67
CA ALA A 357 -18.08 17.39 6.24
C ALA A 357 -19.13 18.42 5.77
N VAL A 358 -20.43 18.04 5.75
CA VAL A 358 -21.60 18.88 5.38
C VAL A 358 -22.80 18.62 6.29
N PHE A 359 -23.67 19.62 6.55
CA PHE A 359 -24.84 19.50 7.46
C PHE A 359 -25.89 20.58 7.16
N GLY A 360 -26.92 20.72 8.03
CA GLY A 360 -27.88 21.83 7.95
C GLY A 360 -28.60 21.90 6.61
N LYS A 361 -28.78 23.11 6.05
CA LYS A 361 -29.40 23.30 4.74
C LYS A 361 -28.64 22.64 3.60
N ALA A 362 -27.37 22.24 3.78
CA ALA A 362 -26.65 21.50 2.77
C ALA A 362 -27.21 20.07 2.57
N THR A 363 -27.96 19.52 3.54
CA THR A 363 -28.37 18.11 3.58
C THR A 363 -29.88 17.91 3.57
N ARG A 364 -30.34 16.78 3.01
CA ARG A 364 -31.78 16.46 2.97
C ARG A 364 -32.28 16.23 4.39
N GLY A 365 -33.13 17.12 4.88
CA GLY A 365 -33.71 17.05 6.22
C GLY A 365 -32.81 17.58 7.35
N GLY A 366 -31.71 18.26 7.04
CA GLY A 366 -30.86 18.91 8.05
C GLY A 366 -29.90 17.98 8.80
N THR A 367 -29.63 16.80 8.26
CA THR A 367 -28.80 15.77 8.89
C THR A 367 -27.29 16.03 8.70
N LEU A 368 -26.50 15.86 9.76
CA LEU A 368 -25.03 15.97 9.66
C LEU A 368 -24.41 14.74 8.96
N LEU A 369 -23.68 14.97 7.86
CA LEU A 369 -22.89 13.99 7.14
C LEU A 369 -21.39 14.36 7.17
N HIS A 370 -20.55 13.50 7.71
CA HIS A 370 -19.09 13.68 7.72
C HIS A 370 -18.46 12.61 6.83
N ALA A 371 -17.77 13.01 5.77
CA ALA A 371 -17.11 12.11 4.83
C ALA A 371 -15.58 12.23 4.89
N ARG A 372 -14.89 11.14 5.22
CA ARG A 372 -13.42 11.09 5.23
C ARG A 372 -12.92 10.36 3.99
N VAL A 373 -11.88 10.91 3.32
CA VAL A 373 -11.27 10.37 2.08
C VAL A 373 -9.76 10.14 2.27
N LEU A 374 -9.31 8.90 2.48
CA LEU A 374 -7.88 8.62 2.61
C LEU A 374 -7.25 8.23 1.32
N ASP A 375 -6.27 9.02 0.91
CA ASP A 375 -5.44 8.74 -0.24
C ASP A 375 -4.11 8.17 0.27
N TYR A 376 -3.97 6.84 0.30
CA TYR A 376 -2.83 6.19 0.96
C TYR A 376 -2.46 4.84 0.34
N MET A 377 -1.33 4.79 -0.38
CA MET A 377 -0.55 3.58 -0.70
C MET A 377 -1.37 2.32 -1.02
N THR A 378 -2.41 2.43 -1.86
CA THR A 378 -3.24 1.27 -2.27
C THR A 378 -2.41 0.15 -2.90
N GLU A 379 -1.24 0.49 -3.44
CA GLU A 379 -0.27 -0.39 -4.06
C GLU A 379 0.42 -1.33 -3.07
N VAL A 380 0.50 -0.97 -1.78
CA VAL A 380 1.13 -1.79 -0.73
C VAL A 380 0.13 -2.70 0.00
N GLY A 381 -1.14 -2.68 -0.42
CA GLY A 381 -2.16 -3.64 0.01
C GLY A 381 -2.75 -3.40 1.40
N LEU A 382 -2.68 -2.20 1.95
CA LEU A 382 -3.21 -1.90 3.29
C LEU A 382 -4.71 -2.18 3.41
N GLN A 383 -5.46 -2.04 2.32
CA GLN A 383 -6.88 -2.38 2.21
C GLN A 383 -7.16 -3.85 2.52
N ASP A 384 -6.19 -4.75 2.27
CA ASP A 384 -6.33 -6.19 2.56
C ASP A 384 -6.52 -6.41 4.08
N GLU A 385 -6.01 -5.49 4.89
CA GLU A 385 -5.99 -5.55 6.36
C GLU A 385 -6.91 -4.51 7.01
N ALA A 386 -7.87 -3.98 6.25
CA ALA A 386 -8.89 -3.07 6.78
C ALA A 386 -9.81 -3.77 7.78
N VAL A 387 -10.15 -3.05 8.87
CA VAL A 387 -10.97 -3.54 9.99
C VAL A 387 -11.88 -2.43 10.49
N THR A 388 -13.16 -2.74 10.68
CA THR A 388 -14.08 -1.90 11.46
C THR A 388 -14.06 -2.37 12.90
N MET A 389 -13.57 -1.53 13.81
CA MET A 389 -13.39 -1.88 15.23
C MET A 389 -14.43 -1.18 16.10
N ALA A 390 -15.15 -1.92 16.92
CA ALA A 390 -16.02 -1.42 17.97
C ALA A 390 -15.31 -1.61 19.32
N ILE A 391 -14.92 -0.52 19.98
CA ILE A 391 -14.01 -0.55 21.13
C ILE A 391 -14.72 -0.05 22.38
N GLU A 392 -14.68 -0.86 23.45
CA GLU A 392 -15.24 -0.59 24.77
C GLU A 392 -14.17 -0.68 25.86
N ARG A 393 -13.35 0.37 25.97
CA ARG A 393 -12.32 0.46 27.02
C ARG A 393 -12.93 0.87 28.37
N GLU A 394 -12.52 0.19 29.43
CA GLU A 394 -12.97 0.51 30.79
C GLU A 394 -12.66 1.99 31.14
N GLY A 395 -13.67 2.69 31.66
CA GLY A 395 -13.56 4.11 32.03
C GLY A 395 -13.56 5.11 30.87
N ALA A 396 -13.74 4.67 29.63
CA ALA A 396 -13.76 5.53 28.44
C ALA A 396 -15.10 5.45 27.69
N ARG A 397 -15.30 6.37 26.75
CA ARG A 397 -16.42 6.30 25.80
C ARG A 397 -16.22 5.16 24.82
N ARG A 398 -17.31 4.46 24.50
CA ARG A 398 -17.33 3.49 23.41
C ARG A 398 -17.22 4.22 22.07
N PHE A 399 -16.42 3.69 21.15
CA PHE A 399 -16.25 4.30 19.84
C PHE A 399 -16.01 3.27 18.73
N VAL A 400 -16.50 3.59 17.53
CA VAL A 400 -16.15 2.88 16.31
C VAL A 400 -14.90 3.52 15.70
N ASN A 401 -13.94 2.68 15.32
CA ASN A 401 -12.73 3.06 14.61
C ASN A 401 -12.67 2.30 13.29
N VAL A 402 -12.56 3.02 12.17
CA VAL A 402 -12.34 2.45 10.85
C VAL A 402 -10.85 2.57 10.55
N GLY A 403 -10.15 1.44 10.64
CA GLY A 403 -8.68 1.41 10.58
C GLY A 403 -8.16 0.07 10.07
N TYR A 404 -6.99 -0.34 10.57
CA TYR A 404 -6.24 -1.49 10.05
C TYR A 404 -5.80 -2.43 11.17
N ALA A 405 -5.64 -3.71 10.87
CA ALA A 405 -5.24 -4.72 11.85
C ALA A 405 -3.94 -4.33 12.59
N GLY A 406 -4.01 -4.20 13.91
CA GLY A 406 -2.87 -3.86 14.78
C GLY A 406 -2.66 -2.36 14.98
N PHE A 407 -3.42 -1.52 14.27
CA PHE A 407 -3.46 -0.09 14.49
C PHE A 407 -4.41 0.23 15.65
N ILE A 408 -3.86 0.75 16.74
CA ILE A 408 -4.60 1.11 17.94
C ILE A 408 -5.02 2.58 17.94
N GLY A 409 -4.41 3.43 17.13
CA GLY A 409 -4.81 4.83 16.97
C GLY A 409 -6.10 4.98 16.17
N SER A 410 -6.56 6.21 15.96
CA SER A 410 -7.74 6.50 15.14
C SER A 410 -7.42 7.52 14.06
N VAL A 411 -7.86 7.22 12.84
CA VAL A 411 -7.89 8.14 11.70
C VAL A 411 -9.33 8.44 11.24
N THR A 412 -10.29 7.61 11.64
CA THR A 412 -11.67 7.76 11.21
C THR A 412 -12.55 7.09 12.24
N GLY A 413 -13.27 7.87 13.03
CA GLY A 413 -14.06 7.29 14.11
C GLY A 413 -15.22 8.15 14.60
N MET A 414 -16.13 7.49 15.31
CA MET A 414 -17.30 8.11 15.94
C MET A 414 -17.57 7.48 17.29
N ASN A 415 -17.84 8.29 18.31
CA ASN A 415 -18.11 7.80 19.66
C ASN A 415 -19.61 7.74 20.00
N GLU A 416 -19.94 7.11 21.13
CA GLU A 416 -21.32 6.91 21.57
C GLU A 416 -22.07 8.21 21.88
N LYS A 417 -21.33 9.31 22.03
CA LYS A 417 -21.83 10.67 22.27
C LYS A 417 -22.05 11.47 20.99
N GLN A 418 -21.95 10.82 19.82
CA GLN A 418 -22.19 11.39 18.49
C GLN A 418 -21.12 12.38 18.03
N VAL A 419 -19.91 12.32 18.61
CA VAL A 419 -18.75 13.05 18.08
C VAL A 419 -18.08 12.17 17.03
N ALA A 420 -17.89 12.70 15.81
CA ALA A 420 -17.19 12.04 14.72
C ALA A 420 -15.97 12.86 14.27
N ILE A 421 -14.86 12.17 14.02
CA ILE A 421 -13.57 12.78 13.67
C ILE A 421 -12.95 12.05 12.49
N GLY A 422 -12.37 12.83 11.57
CA GLY A 422 -11.52 12.36 10.48
C GLY A 422 -10.41 13.37 10.21
N GLU A 423 -9.21 12.88 9.87
CA GLU A 423 -8.08 13.73 9.48
C GLU A 423 -7.88 13.84 7.97
N MET A 424 -7.16 14.90 7.63
CA MET A 424 -6.45 15.18 6.41
C MET A 424 -5.01 15.48 6.82
N GLY A 425 -4.00 14.91 6.17
CA GLY A 425 -2.61 15.27 6.47
C GLY A 425 -2.18 16.53 5.75
N GLY A 426 -1.15 17.18 6.30
CA GLY A 426 -0.51 18.34 5.70
C GLY A 426 0.73 17.99 4.88
N ARG A 427 1.64 18.95 4.75
CA ARG A 427 2.97 18.75 4.16
C ARG A 427 4.09 18.97 5.19
N GLY A 428 3.77 19.48 6.38
CA GLY A 428 4.73 19.71 7.45
C GLY A 428 5.13 18.44 8.20
N GLU A 429 6.38 18.01 8.03
CA GLU A 429 7.04 16.91 8.78
C GLU A 429 8.16 17.43 9.71
N GLY A 430 8.62 16.60 10.66
CA GLY A 430 9.89 16.82 11.36
C GLY A 430 9.83 17.41 12.78
N LYS A 431 8.64 17.73 13.30
CA LYS A 431 8.42 18.34 14.63
C LYS A 431 7.83 17.35 15.64
N TRP A 432 8.56 16.28 15.90
CA TRP A 432 8.04 15.08 16.56
C TRP A 432 7.72 15.17 18.07
N ASP A 433 7.98 16.29 18.74
CA ASP A 433 7.79 16.45 20.19
C ASP A 433 6.32 16.75 20.54
N GLY A 434 5.46 15.76 20.37
CA GLY A 434 4.04 15.89 20.71
C GLY A 434 3.27 14.58 20.71
N THR A 435 1.99 14.68 21.01
CA THR A 435 1.06 13.54 20.96
C THR A 435 0.91 13.10 19.49
N PRO A 436 1.18 11.82 19.16
CA PRO A 436 0.97 11.32 17.81
C PRO A 436 -0.47 11.55 17.36
N MET A 437 -0.68 11.96 16.10
CA MET A 437 -1.98 12.37 15.57
C MET A 437 -3.05 11.30 15.81
N ALA A 438 -2.72 10.04 15.50
CA ALA A 438 -3.65 8.94 15.64
C ALA A 438 -4.12 8.74 17.10
N GLN A 439 -3.23 8.99 18.07
CA GLN A 439 -3.54 8.89 19.49
C GLN A 439 -4.26 10.13 20.02
N LEU A 440 -3.98 11.30 19.44
CA LEU A 440 -4.72 12.53 19.70
C LEU A 440 -6.19 12.36 19.34
N LEU A 441 -6.47 11.82 18.15
CA LEU A 441 -7.82 11.58 17.63
C LEU A 441 -8.54 10.51 18.45
N ARG A 442 -7.88 9.38 18.72
CA ARG A 442 -8.43 8.34 19.59
C ARG A 442 -8.76 8.91 20.97
N GLY A 443 -7.86 9.69 21.54
CA GLY A 443 -8.06 10.32 22.84
C GLY A 443 -9.27 11.25 22.86
N ALA A 444 -9.50 12.03 21.81
CA ALA A 444 -10.71 12.85 21.70
C ALA A 444 -11.98 11.98 21.66
N LEU A 445 -11.99 10.89 20.88
CA LEU A 445 -13.11 9.96 20.78
C LEU A 445 -13.41 9.26 22.11
N GLU A 446 -12.38 8.88 22.87
CA GLU A 446 -12.51 8.18 24.16
C GLU A 446 -12.93 9.08 25.32
N ASN A 447 -12.65 10.39 25.26
CA ASN A 447 -12.76 11.29 26.41
C ASN A 447 -13.74 12.46 26.23
N CYS A 448 -14.25 12.73 25.02
CA CYS A 448 -15.07 13.91 24.76
C CYS A 448 -16.53 13.57 24.47
N ASP A 449 -17.43 14.36 25.05
CA ASP A 449 -18.86 14.23 24.82
C ASP A 449 -19.36 15.20 23.74
N THR A 450 -18.68 16.33 23.49
CA THR A 450 -19.12 17.37 22.54
C THR A 450 -18.00 17.80 21.60
N LEU A 451 -18.38 18.48 20.51
CA LEU A 451 -17.45 19.14 19.59
C LEU A 451 -16.47 20.07 20.32
N GLU A 452 -16.96 20.91 21.23
CA GLU A 452 -16.16 21.88 21.97
C GLU A 452 -15.15 21.20 22.89
N GLN A 453 -15.56 20.12 23.56
CA GLN A 453 -14.65 19.31 24.37
C GLN A 453 -13.57 18.65 23.51
N ALA A 454 -13.92 18.14 22.32
CA ALA A 454 -12.94 17.58 21.39
C ALA A 454 -11.93 18.63 20.90
N LEU A 455 -12.40 19.83 20.53
CA LEU A 455 -11.51 20.93 20.12
C LEU A 455 -10.59 21.39 21.25
N ASP A 456 -11.10 21.51 22.47
CA ASP A 456 -10.29 21.86 23.65
C ASP A 456 -9.28 20.74 24.02
N TYR A 457 -9.70 19.48 23.96
CA TYR A 457 -8.84 18.31 24.15
C TYR A 457 -7.65 18.30 23.18
N MET A 458 -7.92 18.60 21.90
CA MET A 458 -6.90 18.65 20.85
C MET A 458 -5.99 19.89 20.99
N ARG A 459 -6.56 21.05 21.36
CA ARG A 459 -5.82 22.31 21.52
C ARG A 459 -4.79 22.24 22.65
N ARG A 460 -5.13 21.60 23.77
CA ARG A 460 -4.28 21.53 24.98
C ARG A 460 -3.09 20.57 24.87
N ARG A 461 -3.08 19.67 23.89
CA ARG A 461 -1.99 18.71 23.72
C ARG A 461 -0.94 19.21 22.73
N PRO A 462 0.37 19.06 23.03
CA PRO A 462 1.42 19.29 22.06
C PRO A 462 1.20 18.43 20.80
N ARG A 463 1.43 19.00 19.63
CA ARG A 463 1.19 18.36 18.32
C ARG A 463 2.50 18.17 17.59
N THR A 464 2.52 17.19 16.68
CA THR A 464 3.73 16.72 16.01
C THR A 464 3.91 17.32 14.62
N CYS A 465 3.07 16.97 13.67
CA CYS A 465 3.14 17.43 12.29
C CYS A 465 1.93 18.29 11.91
N GLU A 466 1.97 18.81 10.69
CA GLU A 466 0.83 19.52 10.12
C GLU A 466 -0.30 18.53 9.78
N TYR A 467 -1.47 18.78 10.35
CA TYR A 467 -2.69 18.04 10.06
C TYR A 467 -3.88 18.96 10.03
N TYR A 468 -4.88 18.51 9.30
CA TYR A 468 -6.17 19.13 9.17
C TYR A 468 -7.22 18.15 9.66
N TYR A 469 -8.27 18.63 10.32
CA TYR A 469 -9.29 17.75 10.89
C TYR A 469 -10.67 18.27 10.57
N VAL A 470 -11.59 17.34 10.46
CA VAL A 470 -13.01 17.62 10.54
C VAL A 470 -13.49 16.99 11.84
N VAL A 471 -14.14 17.80 12.68
CA VAL A 471 -14.77 17.34 13.92
C VAL A 471 -16.24 17.72 13.85
N SER A 472 -17.13 16.77 14.07
CA SER A 472 -18.57 17.00 14.00
C SER A 472 -19.31 16.40 15.19
N ASP A 473 -20.44 16.99 15.56
CA ASP A 473 -21.25 16.57 16.71
C ASP A 473 -22.73 16.47 16.31
N GLY A 474 -23.29 15.27 16.44
CA GLY A 474 -24.67 14.97 16.09
C GLY A 474 -25.71 15.67 16.97
N LYS A 475 -25.37 16.05 18.21
CA LYS A 475 -26.29 16.70 19.15
C LYS A 475 -26.49 18.16 18.80
N SER A 476 -25.38 18.87 18.56
CA SER A 476 -25.38 20.28 18.15
C SER A 476 -25.59 20.47 16.64
N ARG A 477 -25.51 19.38 15.86
CA ARG A 477 -25.70 19.34 14.40
C ARG A 477 -24.79 20.34 13.66
N THR A 478 -23.54 20.43 14.12
CA THR A 478 -22.54 21.31 13.52
C THR A 478 -21.19 20.59 13.44
N ALA A 479 -20.26 21.19 12.70
CA ALA A 479 -18.90 20.71 12.57
C ALA A 479 -17.91 21.88 12.60
N ARG A 480 -16.63 21.58 12.81
CA ARG A 480 -15.52 22.51 12.60
C ARG A 480 -14.45 21.87 11.75
N GLY A 481 -13.86 22.68 10.88
CA GLY A 481 -12.58 22.40 10.28
C GLY A 481 -11.49 22.83 11.24
N VAL A 482 -10.38 22.12 11.27
CA VAL A 482 -9.21 22.49 12.05
C VAL A 482 -8.00 22.42 11.14
N ALA A 483 -7.17 23.46 11.14
CA ALA A 483 -5.84 23.45 10.57
C ALA A 483 -4.85 23.56 11.74
N ALA A 484 -3.99 22.56 11.89
CA ALA A 484 -3.09 22.47 13.04
C ALA A 484 -1.66 22.20 12.61
N THR A 485 -0.73 22.96 13.20
CA THR A 485 0.70 22.68 13.22
C THR A 485 1.13 22.54 14.69
N PRO A 486 2.41 22.27 14.99
CA PRO A 486 2.88 22.34 16.38
C PRO A 486 2.58 23.70 17.03
N GLU A 487 2.76 24.79 16.28
CA GLU A 487 2.63 26.16 16.76
C GLU A 487 1.24 26.77 16.57
N LYS A 488 0.41 26.22 15.67
CA LYS A 488 -0.90 26.79 15.32
C LYS A 488 -2.05 25.81 15.52
N PHE A 489 -3.20 26.35 15.91
CA PHE A 489 -4.46 25.61 16.00
C PHE A 489 -5.60 26.54 15.56
N GLU A 490 -5.85 26.56 14.25
CA GLU A 490 -6.86 27.40 13.62
C GLU A 490 -8.15 26.58 13.43
N VAL A 491 -9.29 27.17 13.79
CA VAL A 491 -10.59 26.52 13.71
C VAL A 491 -11.44 27.28 12.72
N VAL A 492 -12.03 26.56 11.76
CA VAL A 492 -12.89 27.10 10.71
C VAL A 492 -14.33 26.69 10.98
N ALA A 493 -15.21 27.68 11.07
CA ALA A 493 -16.64 27.49 11.24
C ALA A 493 -17.33 27.13 9.91
N PRO A 494 -18.54 26.55 9.99
CA PRO A 494 -19.41 26.37 8.83
C PRO A 494 -19.60 27.66 8.03
N GLY A 495 -19.43 27.62 6.72
CA GLY A 495 -19.63 28.80 5.86
C GLY A 495 -18.61 29.92 6.06
N GLU A 496 -17.54 29.70 6.82
CA GLU A 496 -16.44 30.66 6.99
C GLU A 496 -15.41 30.50 5.86
N ALA A 497 -14.97 31.63 5.31
CA ALA A 497 -13.87 31.68 4.34
C ALA A 497 -12.54 31.91 5.05
N VAL A 498 -11.53 31.13 4.69
CA VAL A 498 -10.13 31.36 5.09
C VAL A 498 -9.23 31.34 3.86
N PRO A 499 -8.00 31.89 3.89
CA PRO A 499 -7.16 31.99 2.69
C PRO A 499 -6.95 30.67 1.94
N LEU A 500 -6.86 29.54 2.65
CA LEU A 500 -6.72 28.21 2.06
C LEU A 500 -8.05 27.63 1.54
N LEU A 501 -9.19 28.10 2.05
CA LEU A 501 -10.54 27.65 1.71
C LEU A 501 -11.42 28.88 1.36
N PRO A 502 -11.14 29.56 0.23
CA PRO A 502 -11.71 30.87 -0.06
C PRO A 502 -13.17 30.84 -0.54
N GLU A 503 -13.72 29.67 -0.84
CA GLU A 503 -15.06 29.50 -1.41
C GLU A 503 -15.98 28.79 -0.41
N PRO A 504 -16.48 29.49 0.62
CA PRO A 504 -17.36 28.87 1.61
C PRO A 504 -18.67 28.44 0.97
N VAL A 505 -19.31 27.47 1.62
CA VAL A 505 -20.68 27.03 1.34
C VAL A 505 -21.45 27.06 2.64
N GLU A 506 -22.65 27.67 2.62
CA GLU A 506 -23.54 27.73 3.80
C GLU A 506 -23.79 26.31 4.34
N ASP A 507 -23.67 26.15 5.66
CA ASP A 507 -23.83 24.88 6.37
C ASP A 507 -22.87 23.75 5.94
N ALA A 508 -21.66 24.09 5.49
CA ALA A 508 -20.63 23.12 5.14
C ALA A 508 -19.24 23.49 5.67
N VAL A 509 -18.43 22.47 5.92
CA VAL A 509 -16.99 22.59 6.21
C VAL A 509 -16.24 21.69 5.23
N LEU A 510 -15.65 22.31 4.21
CA LEU A 510 -15.04 21.60 3.08
C LEU A 510 -13.52 21.76 3.14
N LEU A 511 -12.80 20.71 3.54
CA LEU A 511 -11.34 20.70 3.53
C LEU A 511 -10.83 19.88 2.34
N SER A 512 -10.02 20.49 1.50
CA SER A 512 -9.29 19.82 0.40
C SER A 512 -8.25 20.79 -0.16
N GLU A 513 -7.53 20.40 -1.20
CA GLU A 513 -6.48 21.22 -1.80
C GLU A 513 -6.71 21.45 -3.31
N GLY A 514 -6.45 22.69 -3.75
CA GLY A 514 -6.32 23.03 -5.17
C GLY A 514 -7.55 22.67 -6.02
N LYS A 515 -7.34 21.92 -7.11
CA LYS A 515 -8.42 21.52 -8.02
C LYS A 515 -9.46 20.61 -7.35
N ARG A 516 -9.04 19.80 -6.37
CA ARG A 516 -9.94 18.91 -5.62
C ARG A 516 -10.91 19.72 -4.77
N TYR A 517 -10.41 20.76 -4.09
CA TYR A 517 -11.23 21.69 -3.33
C TYR A 517 -12.28 22.38 -4.20
N LYS A 518 -11.88 22.93 -5.36
CA LYS A 518 -12.82 23.59 -6.27
C LYS A 518 -13.94 22.64 -6.74
N LEU A 519 -13.57 21.40 -7.10
CA LEU A 519 -14.54 20.41 -7.53
C LEU A 519 -15.46 19.96 -6.38
N LEU A 520 -14.92 19.80 -5.17
CA LEU A 520 -15.69 19.49 -3.98
C LEU A 520 -16.73 20.59 -3.70
N VAL A 521 -16.31 21.85 -3.70
CA VAL A 521 -17.20 23.02 -3.55
C VAL A 521 -18.28 23.02 -4.62
N GLN A 522 -17.91 22.80 -5.89
CA GLN A 522 -18.86 22.71 -6.99
C GLN A 522 -19.92 21.64 -6.75
N ARG A 523 -19.52 20.40 -6.46
CA ARG A 523 -20.45 19.27 -6.25
C ARG A 523 -21.36 19.50 -5.05
N VAL A 524 -20.84 20.07 -3.97
CA VAL A 524 -21.63 20.40 -2.78
C VAL A 524 -22.65 21.51 -3.11
N ARG A 525 -22.28 22.55 -3.88
CA ARG A 525 -23.21 23.60 -4.33
C ARG A 525 -24.31 23.05 -5.23
N GLU A 526 -23.97 22.18 -6.18
CA GLU A 526 -24.93 21.55 -7.10
C GLU A 526 -25.99 20.72 -6.36
N LEU A 527 -25.60 20.06 -5.28
CA LEU A 527 -26.46 19.16 -4.50
C LEU A 527 -26.98 19.78 -3.19
N HIS A 528 -26.65 21.05 -2.90
CA HIS A 528 -27.06 21.75 -1.69
C HIS A 528 -28.58 21.67 -1.49
N GLY A 529 -29.04 21.46 -0.25
CA GLY A 529 -30.45 21.18 0.07
C GLY A 529 -30.88 19.73 -0.12
N ARG A 530 -30.10 18.90 -0.83
CA ARG A 530 -30.50 17.55 -1.25
C ARG A 530 -29.53 16.45 -0.84
N ILE A 531 -28.44 16.75 -0.14
CA ILE A 531 -27.39 15.78 0.16
C ILE A 531 -27.89 14.76 1.21
N GLY A 532 -28.09 13.50 0.79
CA GLY A 532 -28.17 12.33 1.66
C GLY A 532 -26.90 11.45 1.54
N PRO A 533 -26.90 10.23 2.12
CA PRO A 533 -25.75 9.32 2.02
C PRO A 533 -25.34 8.98 0.58
N GLU A 534 -26.31 8.79 -0.33
CA GLU A 534 -26.03 8.47 -1.73
C GLU A 534 -25.46 9.69 -2.50
N GLU A 535 -26.01 10.88 -2.27
CA GLU A 535 -25.45 12.11 -2.83
C GLU A 535 -24.06 12.39 -2.28
N MET A 536 -23.82 12.11 -1.00
CA MET A 536 -22.49 12.23 -0.40
C MET A 536 -21.48 11.28 -1.07
N GLN A 537 -21.86 10.02 -1.34
CA GLN A 537 -21.02 9.10 -2.10
C GLN A 537 -20.65 9.73 -3.47
N ARG A 538 -21.62 10.32 -4.19
CA ARG A 538 -21.34 11.00 -5.47
C ARG A 538 -20.39 12.19 -5.31
N ILE A 539 -20.52 12.97 -4.24
CA ILE A 539 -19.66 14.14 -3.96
C ILE A 539 -18.20 13.72 -3.83
N ILE A 540 -17.92 12.63 -3.12
CA ILE A 540 -16.55 12.18 -2.82
C ILE A 540 -15.93 11.27 -3.90
N THR A 541 -16.61 11.00 -5.01
CA THR A 541 -16.07 10.22 -6.15
C THR A 541 -14.79 10.82 -6.76
N ARG A 542 -14.18 10.07 -7.69
CA ARG A 542 -12.99 10.44 -8.49
C ARG A 542 -12.89 11.94 -8.83
N ASN A 543 -11.66 12.45 -8.75
CA ASN A 543 -11.25 13.85 -8.87
C ASN A 543 -11.49 14.70 -7.60
N VAL A 544 -12.35 14.25 -6.68
CA VAL A 544 -12.27 14.64 -5.25
C VAL A 544 -11.42 13.60 -4.53
N ALA A 545 -11.78 12.31 -4.63
CA ALA A 545 -10.91 11.20 -4.26
C ALA A 545 -9.72 11.03 -5.25
N MET A 546 -8.52 10.78 -4.72
CA MET A 546 -7.33 10.52 -5.54
C MET A 546 -7.28 9.06 -5.99
N ARG A 547 -6.31 8.71 -6.84
CA ARG A 547 -6.19 7.33 -7.37
C ARG A 547 -5.93 6.33 -6.25
N ALA A 548 -5.14 6.75 -5.25
CA ALA A 548 -4.82 5.96 -4.07
C ALA A 548 -5.89 6.03 -2.98
N ASN A 549 -7.15 6.35 -3.31
CA ASN A 549 -8.22 6.45 -2.33
C ASN A 549 -8.49 5.07 -1.70
N LEU A 550 -7.95 4.88 -0.50
CA LEU A 550 -7.83 3.65 0.25
C LEU A 550 -9.09 3.30 1.04
N HIS A 551 -9.70 4.28 1.71
CA HIS A 551 -11.00 4.09 2.34
C HIS A 551 -11.81 5.39 2.42
N ASP A 552 -13.12 5.22 2.32
CA ASP A 552 -14.13 6.28 2.48
C ASP A 552 -15.11 5.90 3.60
N VAL A 553 -15.41 6.85 4.48
CA VAL A 553 -16.42 6.68 5.53
C VAL A 553 -17.35 7.87 5.54
N ILE A 554 -18.65 7.61 5.51
CA ILE A 554 -19.70 8.61 5.70
C ILE A 554 -20.34 8.34 7.06
N PHE A 555 -20.23 9.28 8.00
CA PHE A 555 -20.93 9.22 9.28
C PHE A 555 -22.26 9.99 9.20
N GLU A 556 -23.28 9.45 9.85
CA GLU A 556 -24.51 10.15 10.25
C GLU A 556 -24.57 10.15 11.79
N PRO A 557 -23.88 11.10 12.46
CA PRO A 557 -23.72 11.07 13.91
C PRO A 557 -25.03 11.09 14.73
N PRO A 558 -26.08 11.84 14.36
CA PRO A 558 -27.34 11.84 15.10
C PRO A 558 -27.98 10.44 15.23
N SER A 559 -27.91 9.62 14.18
CA SER A 559 -28.43 8.24 14.17
C SER A 559 -27.40 7.21 14.63
N ARG A 560 -26.13 7.62 14.76
CA ARG A 560 -24.97 6.73 14.99
C ARG A 560 -24.88 5.62 13.94
N THR A 561 -25.04 6.03 12.69
CA THR A 561 -24.89 5.18 11.51
C THR A 561 -23.64 5.60 10.75
N LEU A 562 -22.98 4.65 10.10
CA LEU A 562 -21.89 4.93 9.18
C LEU A 562 -21.94 4.03 7.96
N TRP A 563 -21.43 4.53 6.84
CA TRP A 563 -21.23 3.77 5.60
C TRP A 563 -19.75 3.72 5.29
N ILE A 564 -19.21 2.54 5.04
CA ILE A 564 -17.78 2.31 4.82
C ILE A 564 -17.55 1.67 3.46
N ALA A 565 -16.62 2.21 2.69
CA ALA A 565 -16.03 1.55 1.53
C ALA A 565 -14.50 1.50 1.70
N ASN A 566 -13.89 0.38 1.32
CA ASN A 566 -12.44 0.23 1.24
C ASN A 566 -12.09 -0.04 -0.22
N ALA A 567 -10.92 0.42 -0.65
CA ALA A 567 -10.38 0.12 -1.97
C ALA A 567 -10.28 -1.40 -2.18
N SER A 568 -10.41 -1.81 -3.43
CA SER A 568 -9.97 -3.14 -3.86
C SER A 568 -8.57 -3.04 -4.48
N ARG A 569 -8.10 -4.12 -5.10
CA ARG A 569 -6.82 -4.08 -5.81
C ARG A 569 -6.85 -3.23 -7.09
N HIS A 570 -8.05 -3.01 -7.64
CA HIS A 570 -8.20 -2.42 -8.97
C HIS A 570 -9.09 -1.17 -8.98
N ARG A 571 -9.80 -0.89 -7.88
CA ARG A 571 -10.66 0.28 -7.78
C ARG A 571 -10.46 1.00 -6.45
N PRO A 572 -10.48 2.33 -6.46
CA PRO A 572 -10.46 3.13 -5.23
C PRO A 572 -11.74 2.91 -4.42
N ALA A 573 -11.70 3.24 -3.13
CA ALA A 573 -12.81 3.07 -2.22
C ALA A 573 -14.10 3.78 -2.68
N CYS A 574 -13.97 4.96 -3.28
CA CYS A 574 -15.12 5.74 -3.78
C CYS A 574 -15.91 5.05 -4.91
N ASP A 575 -15.31 4.06 -5.57
CA ASP A 575 -15.93 3.27 -6.64
C ASP A 575 -16.38 1.87 -6.13
N GLU A 576 -16.13 1.56 -4.85
CA GLU A 576 -16.52 0.31 -4.21
C GLU A 576 -17.86 0.44 -3.47
N PRO A 577 -18.61 -0.67 -3.30
CA PRO A 577 -19.88 -0.63 -2.58
C PRO A 577 -19.72 -0.24 -1.11
N PHE A 578 -20.45 0.80 -0.70
CA PHE A 578 -20.54 1.22 0.70
C PHE A 578 -21.39 0.25 1.53
N VAL A 579 -20.86 -0.14 2.68
CA VAL A 579 -21.53 -1.02 3.65
C VAL A 579 -22.03 -0.18 4.81
N LYS A 580 -23.33 -0.29 5.11
CA LYS A 580 -23.94 0.37 6.26
C LYS A 580 -23.67 -0.42 7.54
N TYR A 581 -23.27 0.28 8.59
CA TYR A 581 -23.22 -0.22 9.96
C TYR A 581 -24.03 0.70 10.87
N THR A 582 -24.75 0.11 11.81
CA THR A 582 -25.47 0.81 12.87
C THR A 582 -24.80 0.58 14.21
N TRP A 583 -24.99 1.51 15.15
CA TRP A 583 -24.45 1.38 16.50
C TRP A 583 -24.84 0.07 17.20
N GLY A 584 -26.06 -0.42 16.99
CA GLY A 584 -26.55 -1.66 17.60
C GLY A 584 -25.90 -2.92 17.02
N GLU A 585 -25.50 -2.91 15.76
CA GLU A 585 -24.75 -4.01 15.14
C GLU A 585 -23.30 -4.05 15.63
N LEU A 586 -22.68 -2.88 15.82
CA LEU A 586 -21.31 -2.75 16.29
C LEU A 586 -21.17 -3.02 17.79
N PHE A 587 -22.14 -2.56 18.59
CA PHE A 587 -22.20 -2.72 20.03
C PHE A 587 -23.48 -3.48 20.43
N PRO A 588 -23.57 -4.79 20.16
CA PRO A 588 -24.71 -5.60 20.55
C PRO A 588 -24.87 -5.62 22.08
N ARG A 589 -26.11 -5.68 22.55
CA ARG A 589 -26.45 -5.66 23.99
C ARG A 589 -26.01 -6.90 24.74
#